data_AF-A0A847VW65-F1
#
_entry.id   AF-A0A847VW65-F1
#
_cell.length_a   1.000
_cell.length_b   1.000
_cell.length_c   1.000
_cell.angle_alpha   90.00
_cell.angle_beta   90.00
_cell.angle_gamma   90.00
#
_symmetry.space_group_name_H-M   'P 1'
#
loop_
_entity.id
_entity.type
_entity.pdbx_description
1 polymer ?
#
loop_
_entity_poly.entity_id
_entity_poly.type
_entity_poly.pdbx_seq_one_letter_code
_entity_poly.pdbx_strand_id
1 'polypeptide(L)'
;MNFIRKKQEGQNRAKFLVIGIFFVLFFTIFYFINQVSVAANPPNIITYQGKLLNNGSAVTTTQNIQFILCSDASCTTKLYTAGGTLASPTTINVTPTNGIFSIDLGGSGTNALDPIIFKNNSNIYLEVTVNGEILLPRRQITAIPYAYNAKYLDGVGTATVSSSTYIPVSASDGSFNFTTTTISTSTITQADITNLNISGTISGLSSTQLSDTANLVRLNANNTFTGLNNFATGTFSAFRLGTSATSGYVLTTDANGYGTWKEIISGGSGISSLNGLTNATQTFSTSTSGGLLFDISSVGSNHTFTLGLANNYFIPLVASTTYWNTNANLVNDNYTNWNNAYQIVNTSSTLWDTAYNWGD
;
A
#
# COMPACT_ATOMS: atom_id res chain seq x y z
N MET A 1 37.02 -48.97 49.68
CA MET A 1 37.29 -47.53 49.43
C MET A 1 38.27 -47.28 48.27
N ASN A 2 39.39 -48.01 48.15
CA ASN A 2 40.40 -47.80 47.10
C ASN A 2 39.94 -48.05 45.65
N PHE A 3 39.01 -48.97 45.40
CA PHE A 3 38.51 -49.26 44.05
C PHE A 3 37.66 -48.13 43.46
N ILE A 4 36.86 -47.46 44.29
CA ILE A 4 35.99 -46.34 43.87
C ILE A 4 36.84 -45.13 43.48
N ARG A 5 37.91 -44.86 44.25
CA ARG A 5 38.84 -43.76 44.00
C ARG A 5 39.61 -43.92 42.69
N LYS A 6 40.13 -45.11 42.38
CA LYS A 6 40.82 -45.38 41.09
C LYS A 6 39.89 -45.23 39.88
N LYS A 7 38.62 -45.62 39.99
CA LYS A 7 37.63 -45.45 38.92
C LYS A 7 37.30 -43.98 38.67
N GLN A 8 37.17 -43.18 39.74
CA GLN A 8 36.97 -41.73 39.65
C GLN A 8 38.19 -41.00 39.06
N GLU A 9 39.41 -41.38 39.44
CA GLU A 9 40.64 -40.82 38.87
C GLU A 9 40.77 -41.13 37.37
N GLY A 10 40.42 -42.34 36.93
CA GLY A 10 40.39 -42.71 35.51
C GLY A 10 39.35 -41.91 34.71
N GLN A 11 38.14 -41.72 35.25
CA GLN A 11 37.11 -40.90 34.61
C GLN A 11 37.49 -39.43 34.51
N ASN A 12 38.14 -38.87 35.53
CA ASN A 12 38.59 -37.48 35.50
C ASN A 12 39.71 -37.28 34.46
N ARG A 13 40.67 -38.22 34.36
CA ARG A 13 41.71 -38.18 33.32
C ARG A 13 41.14 -38.27 31.90
N ALA A 14 40.12 -39.12 31.69
CA ALA A 14 39.43 -39.19 30.41
C ALA A 14 38.68 -37.88 30.07
N LYS A 15 38.03 -37.24 31.04
CA LYS A 15 37.39 -35.93 30.85
C LYS A 15 38.39 -34.83 30.48
N PHE A 16 39.53 -34.77 31.16
CA PHE A 16 40.60 -33.82 30.83
C PHE A 16 41.18 -34.06 29.42
N LEU A 17 41.37 -35.32 29.02
CA LEU A 17 41.80 -35.66 27.67
C LEU A 17 40.80 -35.21 26.61
N VAL A 18 39.51 -35.47 26.82
CA VAL A 18 38.44 -35.08 25.89
C VAL A 18 38.33 -33.56 25.76
N ILE A 19 38.41 -32.83 26.87
CA ILE A 19 38.42 -31.35 26.86
C ILE A 19 39.65 -30.82 26.11
N GLY A 20 40.83 -31.40 26.36
CA GLY A 20 42.06 -31.03 25.66
C GLY A 20 41.98 -31.25 24.15
N ILE A 21 41.44 -32.40 23.72
CA ILE A 21 41.22 -32.70 22.29
C ILE A 21 40.23 -31.69 21.69
N PHE A 22 39.13 -31.39 22.38
CA PHE A 22 38.14 -30.43 21.90
C PHE A 22 38.72 -29.02 21.76
N PHE A 23 39.59 -28.60 22.68
CA PHE A 23 40.26 -27.31 22.62
C PHE A 23 41.25 -27.23 21.44
N VAL A 24 42.04 -28.28 21.21
CA VAL A 24 42.95 -28.35 20.05
C VAL A 24 42.17 -28.35 18.74
N LEU A 25 41.06 -29.11 18.66
CA LEU A 25 40.18 -29.10 17.49
C LEU A 25 39.54 -27.72 17.27
N PHE A 26 39.09 -27.05 18.32
CA PHE A 26 38.53 -25.71 18.22
C PHE A 26 39.54 -24.68 17.68
N PHE A 27 40.77 -24.67 18.20
CA PHE A 27 41.81 -23.75 17.74
C PHE A 27 42.32 -24.05 16.33
N THR A 28 42.45 -25.33 15.96
CA THR A 28 42.83 -25.71 14.60
C THR A 28 41.75 -25.31 13.58
N ILE A 29 40.48 -25.58 13.89
CA ILE A 29 39.36 -25.12 13.05
C ILE A 29 39.40 -23.60 12.92
N PHE A 30 39.48 -22.86 14.03
CA PHE A 30 39.53 -21.40 14.03
C PHE A 30 40.69 -20.83 13.20
N TYR A 31 41.85 -21.48 13.19
CA TYR A 31 42.98 -21.10 12.35
C TYR A 31 42.70 -21.27 10.85
N PHE A 32 42.02 -22.35 10.46
CA PHE A 32 41.71 -22.60 9.04
C PHE A 32 40.55 -21.75 8.50
N ILE A 33 39.55 -21.37 9.31
CA ILE A 33 38.45 -20.49 8.86
C ILE A 33 38.87 -19.02 8.66
N ASN A 34 40.03 -18.60 9.18
CA ASN A 34 40.55 -17.24 8.99
C ASN A 34 41.52 -17.11 7.80
N GLN A 35 41.72 -18.17 7.01
CA GLN A 35 42.51 -18.09 5.78
C GLN A 35 41.64 -17.47 4.67
N VAL A 36 41.66 -16.14 4.60
CA VAL A 36 41.08 -15.41 3.48
C VAL A 36 41.94 -15.73 2.25
N SER A 37 41.35 -16.40 1.27
CA SER A 37 42.00 -16.61 -0.01
C SER A 37 42.10 -15.27 -0.74
N VAL A 38 43.29 -14.68 -0.72
CA VAL A 38 43.61 -13.53 -1.57
C VAL A 38 43.88 -14.08 -2.96
N ALA A 39 43.18 -13.57 -3.97
CA ALA A 39 43.48 -13.90 -5.35
C ALA A 39 44.93 -13.49 -5.66
N ALA A 40 45.73 -14.41 -6.20
CA ALA A 40 47.08 -14.08 -6.64
C ALA A 40 46.99 -13.10 -7.82
N ASN A 41 47.65 -11.95 -7.72
CA ASN A 41 47.80 -11.05 -8.85
C ASN A 41 48.69 -11.73 -9.90
N PRO A 42 48.25 -11.85 -11.17
CA PRO A 42 49.10 -12.39 -12.21
C PRO A 42 50.38 -11.54 -12.32
N PRO A 43 51.56 -12.16 -12.50
CA PRO A 43 52.79 -11.40 -12.67
C PRO A 43 52.69 -10.45 -13.87
N ASN A 44 53.13 -9.20 -13.71
CA ASN A 44 53.24 -8.22 -14.79
C ASN A 44 54.50 -8.48 -15.63
N ILE A 45 54.64 -9.70 -16.14
CA ILE A 45 55.82 -10.17 -16.86
C ILE A 45 55.37 -10.67 -18.22
N ILE A 46 56.07 -10.26 -19.28
CA ILE A 46 55.93 -10.88 -20.60
C ILE A 46 57.26 -11.51 -21.03
N THR A 47 57.19 -12.73 -21.55
CA THR A 47 58.37 -13.42 -22.07
C THR A 47 58.51 -13.15 -23.56
N TYR A 48 59.69 -12.72 -23.99
CA TYR A 48 60.09 -12.63 -25.39
C TYR A 48 61.19 -13.63 -25.70
N GLN A 49 61.02 -14.41 -26.77
CA GLN A 49 62.01 -15.34 -27.26
C GLN A 49 62.45 -14.95 -28.67
N GLY A 50 63.75 -15.05 -28.93
CA GLY A 50 64.34 -14.71 -30.21
C GLY A 50 65.53 -15.60 -30.54
N LYS A 51 65.85 -15.66 -31.83
CA LYS A 51 67.10 -16.25 -32.33
C LYS A 51 68.00 -15.14 -32.85
N LEU A 52 69.17 -15.00 -32.25
CA LEU A 52 70.21 -14.07 -32.65
C LEU A 52 71.25 -14.78 -33.51
N LEU A 53 71.47 -14.22 -34.69
CA LEU A 53 72.49 -14.66 -35.64
C LEU A 53 73.47 -13.51 -35.87
N ASN A 54 74.74 -13.85 -36.05
CA ASN A 54 75.77 -12.94 -36.54
C ASN A 54 76.36 -13.55 -37.82
N ASN A 55 76.23 -12.87 -38.95
CA ASN A 55 76.61 -13.36 -40.28
C ASN A 55 76.13 -14.79 -40.57
N GLY A 56 74.87 -15.09 -40.21
CA GLY A 56 74.25 -16.41 -40.41
C GLY A 56 74.65 -17.48 -39.38
N SER A 57 75.63 -17.22 -38.52
CA SER A 57 76.04 -18.14 -37.45
C SER A 57 75.30 -17.82 -36.14
N ALA A 58 74.94 -18.87 -35.40
CA ALA A 58 74.26 -18.71 -34.13
C ALA A 58 75.18 -18.05 -33.08
N VAL A 59 74.70 -16.97 -32.46
CA VAL A 59 75.45 -16.31 -31.37
C VAL A 59 75.38 -17.16 -30.11
N THR A 60 76.51 -17.39 -29.45
CA THR A 60 76.58 -18.15 -28.19
C THR A 60 77.24 -17.39 -27.04
N THR A 61 77.72 -16.18 -27.30
CA THR A 61 78.35 -15.29 -26.31
C THR A 61 77.35 -14.29 -25.75
N THR A 62 77.62 -13.77 -24.56
CA THR A 62 76.83 -12.69 -23.96
C THR A 62 76.89 -11.44 -24.81
N GLN A 63 75.73 -10.88 -25.15
CA GLN A 63 75.58 -9.64 -25.90
C GLN A 63 74.86 -8.59 -25.06
N ASN A 64 75.18 -7.33 -25.31
CA ASN A 64 74.47 -6.19 -24.74
C ASN A 64 73.27 -5.87 -25.65
N ILE A 65 72.07 -6.13 -25.13
CA ILE A 65 70.82 -5.97 -25.90
C ILE A 65 69.93 -4.97 -25.18
N GLN A 66 69.39 -4.02 -25.92
CA GLN A 66 68.37 -3.09 -25.44
C GLN A 66 67.01 -3.51 -25.99
N PHE A 67 66.00 -3.53 -25.11
CA PHE A 67 64.60 -3.84 -25.44
C PHE A 67 63.72 -2.64 -25.12
N ILE A 68 62.88 -2.23 -26.06
CA ILE A 68 61.95 -1.12 -25.92
C ILE A 68 60.58 -1.54 -26.46
N LEU A 69 59.51 -1.29 -25.71
CA LEU A 69 58.15 -1.34 -26.25
C LEU A 69 57.76 0.03 -26.80
N CYS A 70 57.17 0.01 -27.98
CA CYS A 70 56.85 1.18 -28.79
C CYS A 70 55.35 1.22 -29.09
N SER A 71 54.78 2.42 -29.21
CA SER A 71 53.36 2.65 -29.55
C SER A 71 52.96 2.28 -30.98
N ASP A 72 53.94 2.13 -31.87
CA ASP A 72 53.73 1.86 -33.29
C ASP A 72 55.00 1.27 -33.93
N ALA A 73 54.89 0.86 -35.19
CA ALA A 73 55.96 0.22 -35.93
C ALA A 73 57.18 1.13 -36.17
N SER A 74 56.99 2.46 -36.15
CA SER A 74 58.04 3.48 -36.30
C SER A 74 58.68 3.88 -34.96
N CYS A 75 58.11 3.43 -33.85
CA CYS A 75 58.47 3.80 -32.49
C CYS A 75 58.38 5.29 -32.20
N THR A 76 57.25 5.91 -32.56
CA THR A 76 57.01 7.34 -32.27
C THR A 76 57.05 7.63 -30.76
N THR A 77 56.51 6.73 -29.93
CA THR A 77 56.56 6.82 -28.46
C THR A 77 57.12 5.55 -27.85
N LYS A 78 58.05 5.70 -26.90
CA LYS A 78 58.57 4.61 -26.06
C LYS A 78 57.67 4.43 -24.85
N LEU A 79 57.14 3.23 -24.67
CA LEU A 79 56.19 2.87 -23.61
C LEU A 79 56.88 2.15 -22.45
N TYR A 80 57.92 1.37 -22.74
CA TYR A 80 58.69 0.62 -21.76
C TYR A 80 60.14 0.45 -22.25
N THR A 81 61.09 0.33 -21.32
CA THR A 81 62.43 -0.17 -21.61
C THR A 81 62.87 -1.16 -20.54
N ALA A 82 63.56 -2.22 -20.95
CA ALA A 82 64.03 -3.26 -20.03
C ALA A 82 65.11 -2.78 -19.06
N GLY A 83 65.87 -1.74 -19.40
CA GLY A 83 66.90 -1.20 -18.52
C GLY A 83 67.01 0.32 -18.64
N GLY A 84 67.39 1.00 -17.56
CA GLY A 84 67.52 2.46 -17.53
C GLY A 84 66.17 3.16 -17.47
N THR A 85 66.01 4.29 -18.17
CA THR A 85 64.76 5.06 -18.19
C THR A 85 64.26 5.25 -19.61
N LEU A 86 62.99 5.63 -19.81
CA LEU A 86 62.46 5.89 -21.16
C LEU A 86 63.23 6.99 -21.91
N ALA A 87 63.74 7.98 -21.17
CA ALA A 87 64.55 9.07 -21.71
C ALA A 87 65.98 8.61 -22.06
N SER A 88 66.55 7.69 -21.27
CA SER A 88 67.88 7.11 -21.52
C SER A 88 67.85 5.59 -21.34
N PRO A 89 67.37 4.85 -22.36
CA PRO A 89 67.33 3.40 -22.31
C PRO A 89 68.74 2.81 -22.27
N THR A 90 68.94 1.76 -21.48
CA THR A 90 70.23 1.06 -21.36
C THR A 90 70.12 -0.39 -21.84
N THR A 91 71.27 -1.01 -22.09
CA THR A 91 71.35 -2.43 -22.49
C THR A 91 71.34 -3.33 -21.25
N ILE A 92 70.83 -4.54 -21.42
CA ILE A 92 70.97 -5.65 -20.48
C ILE A 92 71.81 -6.77 -21.11
N ASN A 93 72.45 -7.57 -20.27
CA ASN A 93 73.28 -8.68 -20.72
C ASN A 93 72.39 -9.90 -21.02
N VAL A 94 72.44 -10.40 -22.26
CA VAL A 94 71.70 -11.59 -22.69
C VAL A 94 72.68 -12.59 -23.26
N THR A 95 72.62 -13.84 -22.79
CA THR A 95 73.49 -14.92 -23.27
C THR A 95 72.67 -15.96 -24.03
N PRO A 96 72.67 -15.94 -25.38
CA PRO A 96 71.93 -16.91 -26.15
C PRO A 96 72.60 -18.29 -26.11
N THR A 97 71.80 -19.35 -26.13
CA THR A 97 72.27 -20.74 -26.28
C THR A 97 71.90 -21.22 -27.68
N ASN A 98 72.89 -21.55 -28.50
CA ASN A 98 72.70 -21.86 -29.93
C ASN A 98 71.90 -20.77 -30.68
N GLY A 99 72.18 -19.50 -30.36
CA GLY A 99 71.49 -18.34 -30.91
C GLY A 99 70.15 -18.06 -30.25
N ILE A 100 69.56 -18.97 -29.46
CA ILE A 100 68.24 -18.77 -28.86
C ILE A 100 68.38 -18.08 -27.50
N PHE A 101 67.59 -17.05 -27.26
CA PHE A 101 67.46 -16.42 -25.95
C PHE A 101 65.99 -16.28 -25.55
N SER A 102 65.75 -16.22 -24.24
CA SER A 102 64.47 -15.90 -23.63
C SER A 102 64.69 -14.79 -22.62
N ILE A 103 63.87 -13.74 -22.63
CA ILE A 103 63.93 -12.63 -21.70
C ILE A 103 62.54 -12.34 -21.13
N ASP A 104 62.49 -12.10 -19.83
CA ASP A 104 61.27 -11.74 -19.11
C ASP A 104 61.25 -10.23 -18.89
N LEU A 105 60.46 -9.51 -19.68
CA LEU A 105 60.25 -8.07 -19.55
C LEU A 105 59.26 -7.81 -18.41
N GLY A 106 59.64 -6.97 -17.44
CA GLY A 106 58.93 -6.82 -16.18
C GLY A 106 59.38 -7.82 -15.10
N GLY A 107 60.24 -8.77 -15.47
CA GLY A 107 60.81 -9.78 -14.57
C GLY A 107 62.13 -9.38 -13.95
N SER A 108 62.77 -10.34 -13.28
CA SER A 108 64.08 -10.14 -12.64
C SER A 108 65.14 -9.69 -13.64
N GLY A 109 65.93 -8.68 -13.27
CA GLY A 109 66.97 -8.12 -14.15
C GLY A 109 66.46 -7.16 -15.21
N THR A 110 65.15 -6.85 -15.22
CA THR A 110 64.56 -5.81 -16.08
C THR A 110 63.73 -4.83 -15.24
N ASN A 111 63.43 -3.66 -15.80
CA ASN A 111 62.51 -2.71 -15.20
C ASN A 111 61.11 -3.31 -15.04
N ALA A 112 60.38 -2.89 -14.01
CA ALA A 112 58.97 -3.25 -13.82
C ALA A 112 58.12 -2.81 -15.03
N LEU A 113 57.24 -3.71 -15.48
CA LEU A 113 56.35 -3.46 -16.61
C LEU A 113 54.97 -3.07 -16.09
N ASP A 114 54.50 -1.88 -16.47
CA ASP A 114 53.15 -1.44 -16.13
C ASP A 114 52.13 -2.06 -17.11
N PRO A 115 51.20 -2.91 -16.64
CA PRO A 115 50.21 -3.54 -17.50
C PRO A 115 49.25 -2.51 -18.15
N ILE A 116 49.18 -1.27 -17.66
CA ILE A 116 48.37 -0.21 -18.27
C ILE A 116 48.80 0.10 -19.71
N ILE A 117 50.04 -0.21 -20.07
CA ILE A 117 50.57 -0.09 -21.43
C ILE A 117 49.70 -0.89 -22.41
N PHE A 118 49.37 -2.14 -22.08
CA PHE A 118 48.56 -3.03 -22.93
C PHE A 118 47.07 -2.67 -22.94
N LYS A 119 46.61 -1.93 -21.93
CA LYS A 119 45.24 -1.40 -21.88
C LYS A 119 45.07 -0.16 -22.77
N ASN A 120 46.05 0.75 -22.75
CA ASN A 120 45.91 2.07 -23.39
C ASN A 120 46.41 2.13 -24.84
N ASN A 121 47.09 1.08 -25.33
CA ASN A 121 47.66 1.05 -26.67
C ASN A 121 47.13 -0.15 -27.46
N SER A 122 46.48 0.11 -28.59
CA SER A 122 45.91 -0.93 -29.46
C SER A 122 46.95 -1.68 -30.30
N ASN A 123 48.11 -1.07 -30.51
CA ASN A 123 49.25 -1.70 -31.18
C ASN A 123 50.51 -1.44 -30.34
N ILE A 124 51.27 -2.49 -30.07
CA ILE A 124 52.55 -2.39 -29.37
C ILE A 124 53.59 -3.17 -30.17
N TYR A 125 54.77 -2.57 -30.34
CA TYR A 125 55.88 -3.18 -31.06
C TYR A 125 57.10 -3.27 -30.16
N LEU A 126 57.83 -4.37 -30.24
CA LEU A 126 59.11 -4.56 -29.59
C LEU A 126 60.23 -4.16 -30.55
N GLU A 127 61.01 -3.17 -30.14
CA GLU A 127 62.31 -2.83 -30.69
C GLU A 127 63.40 -3.59 -29.94
N VAL A 128 64.31 -4.19 -30.71
CA VAL A 128 65.49 -4.88 -30.20
C VAL A 128 66.71 -4.25 -30.82
N THR A 129 67.63 -3.78 -29.99
CA THR A 129 68.89 -3.18 -30.43
C THR A 129 70.04 -3.99 -29.88
N VAL A 130 70.90 -4.52 -30.75
CA VAL A 130 72.04 -5.37 -30.37
C VAL A 130 73.33 -4.63 -30.73
N ASN A 131 74.18 -4.38 -29.74
CA ASN A 131 75.46 -3.66 -29.95
C ASN A 131 75.31 -2.32 -30.72
N GLY A 132 74.18 -1.63 -30.54
CA GLY A 132 73.89 -0.36 -31.21
C GLY A 132 73.17 -0.46 -32.56
N GLU A 133 73.00 -1.66 -33.11
CA GLU A 133 72.23 -1.89 -34.33
C GLU A 133 70.76 -2.18 -34.01
N ILE A 134 69.84 -1.38 -34.56
CA ILE A 134 68.39 -1.60 -34.43
C ILE A 134 67.98 -2.71 -35.40
N LEU A 135 67.39 -3.78 -34.88
CA LEU A 135 66.88 -4.88 -35.68
C LEU A 135 65.48 -4.54 -36.21
N LEU A 136 65.36 -4.48 -37.54
CA LEU A 136 64.10 -4.24 -38.25
C LEU A 136 63.65 -5.50 -39.02
N PRO A 137 62.32 -5.72 -39.21
CA PRO A 137 61.23 -4.91 -38.67
C PRO A 137 61.01 -5.13 -37.17
N ARG A 138 60.49 -4.12 -36.46
CA ARG A 138 60.06 -4.26 -35.06
C ARG A 138 58.96 -5.31 -34.94
N ARG A 139 59.00 -6.11 -33.88
CA ARG A 139 58.06 -7.23 -33.72
C ARG A 139 56.79 -6.76 -33.01
N GLN A 140 55.63 -6.85 -33.67
CA GLN A 140 54.35 -6.56 -33.02
C GLN A 140 54.09 -7.57 -31.89
N ILE A 141 53.66 -7.08 -30.73
CA ILE A 141 53.11 -7.88 -29.64
C ILE A 141 51.65 -8.19 -29.98
N THR A 142 51.32 -9.47 -30.10
CA THR A 142 49.98 -9.94 -30.47
C THR A 142 49.33 -10.68 -29.32
N ALA A 143 48.01 -10.60 -29.22
CA ALA A 143 47.24 -11.42 -28.28
C ALA A 143 47.37 -12.92 -28.62
N ILE A 144 47.35 -13.76 -27.58
CA ILE A 144 47.22 -15.22 -27.73
C ILE A 144 45.73 -15.62 -27.85
N PRO A 145 45.38 -16.75 -28.48
CA PRO A 145 43.98 -17.13 -28.72
C PRO A 145 43.08 -17.10 -27.48
N TYR A 146 43.54 -17.62 -26.34
CA TYR A 146 42.77 -17.59 -25.10
C TYR A 146 42.64 -16.19 -24.49
N ALA A 147 43.55 -15.26 -24.80
CA ALA A 147 43.45 -13.87 -24.35
C ALA A 147 42.36 -13.09 -25.10
N TYR A 148 41.91 -13.54 -26.29
CA TYR A 148 40.75 -12.94 -26.96
C TYR A 148 39.47 -13.08 -26.14
N ASN A 149 39.34 -14.15 -25.33
CA ASN A 149 38.18 -14.29 -24.45
C ASN A 149 38.13 -13.20 -23.38
N ALA A 150 39.28 -12.66 -22.96
CA ALA A 150 39.35 -11.55 -22.02
C ALA A 150 38.81 -10.23 -22.60
N LYS A 151 38.78 -10.08 -23.94
CA LYS A 151 38.14 -8.93 -24.62
C LYS A 151 36.65 -8.82 -24.29
N TYR A 152 35.99 -9.95 -24.06
CA TYR A 152 34.57 -9.98 -23.68
C TYR A 152 34.34 -9.78 -22.18
N LEU A 153 35.42 -9.74 -21.39
CA LEU A 153 35.43 -9.46 -19.96
C LEU A 153 35.96 -8.04 -19.64
N ASP A 154 36.43 -7.32 -20.67
CA ASP A 154 36.97 -5.96 -20.83
C ASP A 154 37.61 -5.18 -19.65
N GLY A 155 37.93 -5.82 -18.51
CA GLY A 155 38.72 -5.18 -17.44
C GLY A 155 38.18 -3.80 -17.02
N VAL A 156 36.86 -3.64 -17.03
CA VAL A 156 36.19 -2.36 -16.83
C VAL A 156 36.33 -1.94 -15.36
N GLY A 157 36.96 -0.80 -15.12
CA GLY A 157 36.99 -0.17 -13.80
C GLY A 157 35.60 0.35 -13.43
N THR A 158 35.33 0.45 -12.13
CA THR A 158 34.06 0.90 -11.52
C THR A 158 33.52 2.20 -12.13
N ALA A 159 32.69 2.16 -13.18
CA ALA A 159 31.78 3.25 -13.58
C ALA A 159 30.96 3.02 -14.87
N THR A 160 31.30 2.09 -15.78
CA THR A 160 30.57 2.00 -17.07
C THR A 160 29.35 1.08 -16.94
N VAL A 161 28.19 1.66 -16.64
CA VAL A 161 26.92 0.94 -16.50
C VAL A 161 26.21 0.74 -17.84
N SER A 162 25.97 -0.54 -18.14
CA SER A 162 24.79 -1.08 -18.83
C SER A 162 24.51 -0.62 -20.27
N SER A 163 25.18 -1.26 -21.23
CA SER A 163 24.54 -1.68 -22.49
C SER A 163 24.73 -3.19 -22.65
N SER A 164 23.92 -3.85 -23.49
CA SER A 164 23.79 -5.31 -23.65
C SER A 164 25.07 -6.07 -24.08
N THR A 165 26.23 -5.42 -24.03
CA THR A 165 27.53 -5.94 -24.45
C THR A 165 28.51 -6.11 -23.28
N TYR A 166 28.11 -5.76 -22.05
CA TYR A 166 29.00 -5.74 -20.89
C TYR A 166 28.44 -6.49 -19.68
N ILE A 167 29.34 -7.09 -18.88
CA ILE A 167 29.03 -7.61 -17.54
C ILE A 167 28.95 -6.40 -16.60
N PRO A 168 27.86 -6.24 -15.81
CA PRO A 168 27.75 -5.12 -14.88
C PRO A 168 28.83 -5.24 -13.80
N VAL A 169 29.49 -4.12 -13.50
CA VAL A 169 30.43 -4.00 -12.37
C VAL A 169 29.66 -3.43 -11.19
N SER A 170 29.80 -4.03 -10.01
CA SER A 170 29.21 -3.48 -8.80
C SER A 170 29.89 -2.18 -8.40
N ALA A 171 29.17 -1.27 -7.78
CA ALA A 171 29.75 -0.14 -7.08
C ALA A 171 30.57 -0.60 -5.87
N SER A 172 31.27 0.33 -5.21
CA SER A 172 32.14 0.04 -4.07
C SER A 172 31.39 -0.55 -2.86
N ASP A 173 30.09 -0.34 -2.78
CA ASP A 173 29.19 -0.90 -1.78
C ASP A 173 28.55 -2.24 -2.22
N GLY A 174 28.95 -2.78 -3.37
CA GLY A 174 28.39 -4.01 -3.94
C GLY A 174 27.08 -3.80 -4.70
N SER A 175 26.56 -2.57 -4.80
CA SER A 175 25.30 -2.29 -5.50
C SER A 175 25.45 -2.36 -7.03
N PHE A 176 24.37 -2.73 -7.71
CA PHE A 176 24.27 -2.65 -9.17
C PHE A 176 23.23 -1.60 -9.55
N ASN A 177 23.65 -0.56 -10.26
CA ASN A 177 22.77 0.54 -10.68
C ASN A 177 22.40 0.34 -12.14
N PHE A 178 21.12 0.06 -12.41
CA PHE A 178 20.59 -0.09 -13.76
C PHE A 178 19.65 1.07 -14.08
N THR A 179 20.03 1.94 -15.04
CA THR A 179 19.20 3.08 -15.47
C THR A 179 17.94 2.62 -16.21
N THR A 180 18.06 1.57 -17.01
CA THR A 180 16.95 0.90 -17.68
C THR A 180 17.21 -0.61 -17.65
N THR A 181 16.30 -1.37 -17.03
CA THR A 181 16.43 -2.83 -16.96
C THR A 181 15.05 -3.48 -17.04
N THR A 182 14.97 -4.59 -17.75
CA THR A 182 13.80 -5.47 -17.74
C THR A 182 14.18 -6.71 -16.94
N ILE A 183 13.58 -6.87 -15.75
CA ILE A 183 13.76 -8.07 -14.93
C ILE A 183 12.75 -9.11 -15.41
N SER A 184 13.18 -9.97 -16.34
CA SER A 184 12.38 -11.08 -16.87
C SER A 184 12.58 -12.36 -16.05
N THR A 185 12.45 -12.27 -14.72
CA THR A 185 12.54 -13.44 -13.83
C THR A 185 11.15 -13.73 -13.22
N SER A 186 10.89 -14.99 -12.91
CA SER A 186 9.61 -15.44 -12.32
C SER A 186 9.51 -15.24 -10.81
N THR A 187 10.59 -14.85 -10.11
CA THR A 187 10.59 -14.68 -8.66
C THR A 187 11.63 -13.65 -8.21
N ILE A 188 11.16 -12.55 -7.61
CA ILE A 188 11.97 -11.67 -6.76
C ILE A 188 11.68 -12.07 -5.32
N THR A 189 12.64 -12.69 -4.63
CA THR A 189 12.45 -13.19 -3.25
C THR A 189 12.35 -12.06 -2.23
N GLN A 190 13.09 -10.97 -2.45
CA GLN A 190 13.08 -9.78 -1.61
C GLN A 190 13.46 -8.56 -2.47
N ALA A 191 12.73 -7.45 -2.31
CA ALA A 191 13.05 -6.17 -2.92
C ALA A 191 12.81 -5.04 -1.92
N ASP A 192 13.88 -4.33 -1.55
CA ASP A 192 13.80 -3.11 -0.76
C ASP A 192 13.64 -1.91 -1.70
N ILE A 193 12.39 -1.49 -1.92
CA ILE A 193 12.06 -0.44 -2.88
C ILE A 193 11.60 0.82 -2.12
N THR A 194 12.44 1.86 -2.10
CA THR A 194 12.09 3.15 -1.50
C THR A 194 10.98 3.87 -2.25
N ASN A 195 11.02 3.84 -3.59
CA ASN A 195 10.03 4.45 -4.47
C ASN A 195 9.65 3.48 -5.59
N LEU A 196 8.43 2.94 -5.54
CA LEU A 196 7.88 2.08 -6.58
C LEU A 196 6.94 2.91 -7.47
N ASN A 197 7.41 3.31 -8.66
CA ASN A 197 6.58 4.00 -9.65
C ASN A 197 6.11 2.99 -10.71
N ILE A 198 4.80 2.76 -10.81
CA ILE A 198 4.20 1.79 -11.72
C ILE A 198 3.29 2.53 -12.71
N SER A 199 3.66 2.53 -13.99
CA SER A 199 2.90 3.17 -15.07
C SER A 199 1.93 2.22 -15.80
N GLY A 200 1.88 0.95 -15.39
CA GLY A 200 1.06 -0.11 -16.01
C GLY A 200 0.14 -0.83 -15.02
N THR A 201 -0.37 -2.00 -15.41
CA THR A 201 -1.21 -2.85 -14.55
C THR A 201 -0.35 -3.78 -13.69
N ILE A 202 -0.64 -3.88 -12.39
CA ILE A 202 -0.06 -4.90 -11.51
C ILE A 202 -0.94 -6.14 -11.57
N SER A 203 -0.39 -7.26 -12.04
CA SER A 203 -1.07 -8.57 -12.02
C SER A 203 -0.33 -9.50 -11.05
N GLY A 204 -1.06 -10.21 -10.19
CA GLY A 204 -0.48 -11.26 -9.34
C GLY A 204 -0.09 -10.86 -7.91
N LEU A 205 -0.52 -9.71 -7.37
CA LEU A 205 -0.46 -9.49 -5.92
C LEU A 205 -1.50 -10.39 -5.23
N SER A 206 -1.08 -11.53 -4.68
CA SER A 206 -1.93 -12.37 -3.84
C SER A 206 -2.08 -11.76 -2.45
N SER A 207 -3.30 -11.68 -1.94
CA SER A 207 -3.59 -11.22 -0.57
C SER A 207 -2.89 -12.04 0.52
N THR A 208 -2.46 -13.26 0.21
CA THR A 208 -1.71 -14.14 1.12
C THR A 208 -0.23 -13.77 1.27
N GLN A 209 0.32 -12.92 0.39
CA GLN A 209 1.72 -12.45 0.44
C GLN A 209 1.87 -11.08 1.12
N LEU A 210 0.76 -10.51 1.61
CA LEU A 210 0.68 -9.17 2.20
C LEU A 210 0.41 -9.24 3.72
N SER A 211 0.83 -10.33 4.36
CA SER A 211 0.37 -10.75 5.69
C SER A 211 1.10 -10.10 6.86
N ASP A 212 1.16 -8.76 6.90
CA ASP A 212 1.41 -8.05 8.15
C ASP A 212 0.24 -7.12 8.52
N THR A 213 -0.12 -7.16 9.80
CA THR A 213 -1.51 -7.02 10.29
C THR A 213 -1.95 -5.57 10.51
N ALA A 214 -1.35 -4.61 9.80
CA ALA A 214 -1.69 -3.19 9.94
C ALA A 214 -1.42 -2.39 8.65
N ASN A 215 -2.43 -2.37 7.76
CA ASN A 215 -2.58 -1.48 6.61
C ASN A 215 -1.74 -1.79 5.35
N LEU A 216 -2.34 -2.52 4.40
CA LEU A 216 -1.81 -2.69 3.04
C LEU A 216 -1.78 -1.39 2.22
N VAL A 217 -2.68 -0.44 2.48
CA VAL A 217 -2.69 0.85 1.78
C VAL A 217 -3.23 1.92 2.71
N ARG A 218 -2.37 2.81 3.23
CA ARG A 218 -2.84 4.08 3.76
C ARG A 218 -3.11 4.98 2.56
N LEU A 219 -4.32 4.91 2.02
CA LEU A 219 -4.85 5.78 0.98
C LEU A 219 -5.00 7.21 1.55
N ASN A 220 -3.88 7.90 1.75
CA ASN A 220 -3.75 9.17 2.45
C ASN A 220 -4.06 10.38 1.56
N ALA A 221 -5.13 10.35 0.76
CA ALA A 221 -5.46 11.44 -0.15
C ALA A 221 -6.89 11.28 -0.75
N ASN A 222 -7.18 12.07 -1.77
CA ASN A 222 -8.30 11.85 -2.68
C ASN A 222 -8.01 10.61 -3.53
N ASN A 223 -8.79 9.54 -3.36
CA ASN A 223 -8.67 8.32 -4.14
C ASN A 223 -9.90 8.16 -5.00
N THR A 224 -9.69 8.01 -6.32
CA THR A 224 -10.78 7.83 -7.29
C THR A 224 -10.81 6.36 -7.69
N PHE A 225 -11.84 5.66 -7.22
CA PHE A 225 -12.14 4.30 -7.67
C PHE A 225 -13.14 4.37 -8.83
N THR A 226 -12.85 3.72 -9.95
CA THR A 226 -13.77 3.61 -11.10
C THR A 226 -14.24 2.16 -11.26
N GLY A 227 -15.40 1.94 -11.90
CA GLY A 227 -15.97 0.61 -12.09
C GLY A 227 -16.58 -0.02 -10.81
N LEU A 228 -16.82 -1.33 -10.85
CA LEU A 228 -17.35 -2.10 -9.72
C LEU A 228 -16.24 -2.40 -8.71
N ASN A 229 -16.35 -1.84 -7.50
CA ASN A 229 -15.37 -2.02 -6.43
C ASN A 229 -15.97 -2.92 -5.34
N ASN A 230 -15.50 -4.17 -5.27
CA ASN A 230 -15.98 -5.16 -4.32
C ASN A 230 -15.13 -5.16 -3.05
N PHE A 231 -15.57 -4.42 -2.02
CA PHE A 231 -14.93 -4.46 -0.71
C PHE A 231 -15.38 -5.72 0.03
N ALA A 232 -14.52 -6.74 0.07
CA ALA A 232 -14.83 -8.00 0.73
C ALA A 232 -14.96 -7.79 2.24
N THR A 233 -16.16 -8.06 2.78
CA THR A 233 -16.44 -8.31 4.20
C THR A 233 -15.74 -7.37 5.18
N GLY A 234 -16.05 -6.08 5.09
CA GLY A 234 -15.68 -5.10 6.10
C GLY A 234 -16.92 -4.36 6.57
N THR A 235 -17.14 -4.29 7.89
CA THR A 235 -18.05 -3.30 8.46
C THR A 235 -17.49 -1.92 8.17
N PHE A 236 -18.16 -1.11 7.34
CA PHE A 236 -17.84 0.31 7.24
C PHE A 236 -18.10 0.95 8.61
N SER A 237 -17.08 1.52 9.25
CA SER A 237 -17.27 2.27 10.50
C SER A 237 -18.14 3.51 10.29
N ALA A 238 -18.04 4.12 9.10
CA ALA A 238 -18.96 5.12 8.60
C ALA A 238 -18.89 5.21 7.06
N PHE A 239 -20.04 5.41 6.41
CA PHE A 239 -20.13 5.91 5.03
C PHE A 239 -20.55 7.38 5.10
N ARG A 240 -19.77 8.29 4.51
CA ARG A 240 -20.10 9.71 4.41
C ARG A 240 -19.96 10.14 2.95
N LEU A 241 -21.02 10.70 2.39
CA LEU A 241 -20.92 11.43 1.12
C LEU A 241 -20.11 12.73 1.34
N GLY A 242 -19.48 13.23 0.29
CA GLY A 242 -18.64 14.45 0.36
C GLY A 242 -19.39 15.71 0.81
N THR A 243 -20.72 15.68 0.80
CA THR A 243 -21.58 16.70 1.39
C THR A 243 -22.22 16.14 2.66
N SER A 244 -22.07 16.87 3.78
CA SER A 244 -22.75 16.51 5.02
C SER A 244 -24.24 16.84 4.92
N ALA A 245 -25.08 16.02 5.53
CA ALA A 245 -26.49 16.34 5.68
C ALA A 245 -26.67 17.57 6.59
N THR A 246 -27.66 18.40 6.29
CA THR A 246 -28.21 19.34 7.28
C THR A 246 -29.09 18.58 8.28
N SER A 247 -29.23 19.08 9.51
CA SER A 247 -30.22 18.54 10.46
C SER A 247 -31.59 18.45 9.79
N GLY A 248 -32.27 17.32 9.94
CA GLY A 248 -33.55 17.09 9.28
C GLY A 248 -33.45 16.52 7.87
N TYR A 249 -32.34 15.87 7.46
CA TYR A 249 -32.24 15.13 6.19
C TYR A 249 -31.84 13.67 6.44
N VAL A 250 -32.35 12.74 5.63
CA VAL A 250 -31.89 11.33 5.58
C VAL A 250 -31.18 11.07 4.27
N LEU A 251 -30.24 10.13 4.28
CA LEU A 251 -29.68 9.59 3.04
C LEU A 251 -30.66 8.57 2.46
N THR A 252 -31.12 8.80 1.23
CA THR A 252 -31.92 7.84 0.45
C THR A 252 -31.17 7.38 -0.79
N THR A 253 -31.50 6.19 -1.31
CA THR A 253 -30.94 5.66 -2.57
C THR A 253 -32.04 5.44 -3.60
N ASP A 254 -31.75 5.67 -4.87
CA ASP A 254 -32.63 5.24 -5.96
C ASP A 254 -32.45 3.74 -6.31
N ALA A 255 -33.18 3.26 -7.31
CA ALA A 255 -33.11 1.87 -7.78
C ALA A 255 -31.73 1.49 -8.36
N ASN A 256 -30.91 2.48 -8.68
CA ASN A 256 -29.57 2.31 -9.26
C ASN A 256 -28.47 2.49 -8.19
N GLY A 257 -28.85 2.76 -6.93
CA GLY A 257 -27.93 2.91 -5.80
C GLY A 257 -27.33 4.31 -5.64
N TYR A 258 -27.83 5.33 -6.36
CA TYR A 258 -27.35 6.69 -6.20
C TYR A 258 -27.88 7.31 -4.90
N GLY A 259 -26.97 7.64 -3.98
CA GLY A 259 -27.29 8.27 -2.71
C GLY A 259 -27.61 9.76 -2.85
N THR A 260 -28.73 10.21 -2.29
CA THR A 260 -29.16 11.62 -2.24
C THR A 260 -29.65 11.99 -0.84
N TRP A 261 -29.36 13.21 -0.39
CA TRP A 261 -29.92 13.75 0.85
C TRP A 261 -31.35 14.22 0.61
N LYS A 262 -32.30 13.65 1.35
CA LYS A 262 -33.72 14.00 1.29
C LYS A 262 -34.18 14.57 2.62
N GLU A 263 -34.91 15.68 2.58
CA GLU A 263 -35.47 16.31 3.78
C GLU A 263 -36.42 15.34 4.50
N ILE A 264 -36.22 15.18 5.81
CA ILE A 264 -37.15 14.59 6.75
C ILE A 264 -38.29 15.59 6.89
N ILE A 265 -39.37 15.35 6.15
CA ILE A 265 -40.65 15.93 6.53
C ILE A 265 -41.05 15.22 7.83
N SER A 266 -40.79 15.85 8.97
CA SER A 266 -41.28 15.39 10.27
C SER A 266 -42.76 15.04 10.14
N GLY A 267 -43.16 13.87 10.63
CA GLY A 267 -44.43 13.21 10.34
C GLY A 267 -45.63 14.14 10.09
N GLY A 268 -46.26 13.96 8.94
CA GLY A 268 -47.57 14.50 8.61
C GLY A 268 -47.65 16.02 8.57
N SER A 269 -47.40 16.62 7.40
CA SER A 269 -47.85 17.97 7.06
C SER A 269 -49.38 18.05 6.90
N GLY A 270 -50.14 17.43 7.80
CA GLY A 270 -51.59 17.49 7.84
C GLY A 270 -52.04 18.76 8.55
N ILE A 271 -52.29 18.66 9.86
CA ILE A 271 -52.95 19.69 10.67
C ILE A 271 -51.99 20.15 11.78
N SER A 272 -51.53 21.40 11.72
CA SER A 272 -50.61 21.99 12.71
C SER A 272 -51.31 22.53 13.97
N SER A 273 -52.63 22.78 13.91
CA SER A 273 -53.50 23.03 15.07
C SER A 273 -54.95 22.78 14.69
N LEU A 274 -55.79 22.38 15.65
CA LEU A 274 -57.23 22.35 15.48
C LEU A 274 -57.86 22.96 16.73
N ASN A 275 -58.62 24.05 16.53
CA ASN A 275 -59.21 24.86 17.61
C ASN A 275 -58.20 25.24 18.72
N GLY A 276 -56.97 25.59 18.35
CA GLY A 276 -55.93 26.02 19.30
C GLY A 276 -55.23 24.91 20.07
N LEU A 277 -55.59 23.64 19.85
CA LEU A 277 -54.87 22.50 20.42
C LEU A 277 -53.74 22.06 19.48
N THR A 278 -52.54 21.90 20.03
CA THR A 278 -51.28 21.63 19.30
C THR A 278 -50.69 20.26 19.61
N ASN A 279 -51.35 19.47 20.47
CA ASN A 279 -50.91 18.12 20.81
C ASN A 279 -50.95 17.21 19.57
N ALA A 280 -49.99 16.27 19.49
CA ALA A 280 -49.80 15.37 18.35
C ALA A 280 -50.97 14.38 18.12
N THR A 281 -51.82 14.15 19.12
CA THR A 281 -53.04 13.35 19.00
C THR A 281 -54.22 14.21 19.40
N GLN A 282 -55.15 14.42 18.46
CA GLN A 282 -56.43 15.08 18.71
C GLN A 282 -57.55 14.06 18.52
N THR A 283 -58.43 13.95 19.51
CA THR A 283 -59.54 12.98 19.50
C THR A 283 -60.84 13.72 19.26
N PHE A 284 -61.53 13.42 18.16
CA PHE A 284 -62.90 13.85 17.99
C PHE A 284 -63.82 12.85 18.71
N SER A 285 -64.64 13.34 19.63
CA SER A 285 -65.61 12.50 20.36
C SER A 285 -67.01 12.71 19.77
N THR A 286 -67.74 11.61 19.57
CA THR A 286 -69.16 11.65 19.20
C THR A 286 -70.01 11.77 20.47
N SER A 287 -71.21 12.33 20.34
CA SER A 287 -72.18 12.38 21.44
C SER A 287 -73.57 12.08 20.91
N THR A 288 -74.27 11.20 21.62
CA THR A 288 -75.67 10.84 21.38
C THR A 288 -76.56 11.17 22.58
N SER A 289 -76.00 11.87 23.57
CA SER A 289 -76.68 12.20 24.83
C SER A 289 -77.32 13.59 24.78
N GLY A 290 -78.42 13.77 25.50
CA GLY A 290 -79.10 15.07 25.62
C GLY A 290 -80.00 15.45 24.45
N GLY A 291 -80.40 14.50 23.61
CA GLY A 291 -81.32 14.73 22.49
C GLY A 291 -80.70 15.20 21.18
N LEU A 292 -79.37 15.36 21.16
CA LEU A 292 -78.59 15.69 19.98
C LEU A 292 -77.78 14.48 19.52
N LEU A 293 -77.61 14.36 18.20
CA LEU A 293 -76.74 13.40 17.54
C LEU A 293 -75.59 14.15 16.90
N PHE A 294 -74.36 13.84 17.32
CA PHE A 294 -73.14 14.17 16.60
C PHE A 294 -72.36 12.88 16.37
N ASP A 295 -72.36 12.42 15.12
CA ASP A 295 -71.68 11.20 14.69
C ASP A 295 -70.54 11.51 13.70
N ILE A 296 -69.46 10.74 13.79
CA ILE A 296 -68.30 10.86 12.93
C ILE A 296 -68.01 9.49 12.35
N SER A 297 -68.30 9.32 11.07
CA SER A 297 -67.98 8.10 10.34
C SER A 297 -66.73 8.31 9.49
N SER A 298 -65.82 7.34 9.53
CA SER A 298 -64.54 7.40 8.83
C SER A 298 -64.38 6.17 7.95
N VAL A 299 -64.11 6.38 6.65
CA VAL A 299 -63.83 5.30 5.70
C VAL A 299 -62.62 5.70 4.84
N GLY A 300 -61.54 4.92 4.92
CA GLY A 300 -60.27 5.27 4.30
C GLY A 300 -59.74 6.61 4.85
N SER A 301 -59.53 7.60 3.97
CA SER A 301 -59.09 8.95 4.33
C SER A 301 -60.23 9.98 4.41
N ASN A 302 -61.49 9.56 4.20
CA ASN A 302 -62.64 10.46 4.30
C ASN A 302 -63.29 10.38 5.68
N HIS A 303 -63.54 11.55 6.25
CA HIS A 303 -64.30 11.72 7.49
C HIS A 303 -65.61 12.46 7.20
N THR A 304 -66.75 11.93 7.63
CA THR A 304 -68.06 12.55 7.49
C THR A 304 -68.62 12.89 8.86
N PHE A 305 -68.99 14.17 9.04
CA PHE A 305 -69.59 14.69 10.27
C PHE A 305 -71.10 14.81 10.07
N THR A 306 -71.87 14.09 10.89
CA THR A 306 -73.33 14.11 10.83
C THR A 306 -73.88 14.78 12.08
N LEU A 307 -74.65 15.84 11.87
CA LEU A 307 -75.41 16.53 12.91
C LEU A 307 -76.87 16.15 12.79
N GLY A 308 -77.51 15.85 13.91
CA GLY A 308 -78.92 15.51 13.94
C GLY A 308 -79.50 15.53 15.34
N LEU A 309 -80.71 14.97 15.45
CA LEU A 309 -81.37 14.72 16.72
C LEU A 309 -81.22 13.25 17.08
N ALA A 310 -81.15 12.96 18.38
CA ALA A 310 -81.22 11.58 18.83
C ALA A 310 -82.63 11.01 18.55
N ASN A 311 -82.73 9.68 18.51
CA ASN A 311 -84.04 9.02 18.32
C ASN A 311 -85.08 9.54 19.32
N ASN A 312 -86.28 9.81 18.82
CA ASN A 312 -87.42 10.37 19.56
C ASN A 312 -87.30 11.84 19.99
N TYR A 313 -86.25 12.55 19.57
CA TYR A 313 -86.19 14.00 19.67
C TYR A 313 -86.61 14.63 18.35
N PHE A 314 -87.48 15.63 18.43
CA PHE A 314 -87.91 16.44 17.30
C PHE A 314 -87.66 17.90 17.63
N ILE A 315 -87.11 18.65 16.67
CA ILE A 315 -87.21 20.11 16.69
C ILE A 315 -88.63 20.42 16.20
N PRO A 316 -89.50 21.05 17.00
CA PRO A 316 -90.77 21.54 16.51
C PRO A 316 -90.48 22.62 15.46
N LEU A 317 -90.50 22.24 14.18
CA LEU A 317 -90.21 23.16 13.07
C LEU A 317 -91.32 24.20 12.87
N VAL A 318 -92.48 23.96 13.48
CA VAL A 318 -93.49 24.95 13.80
C VAL A 318 -93.89 24.70 15.24
N ALA A 319 -93.80 25.70 16.11
CA ALA A 319 -94.55 25.65 17.35
C ALA A 319 -96.01 25.53 16.93
N SER A 320 -96.59 24.33 17.04
CA SER A 320 -98.01 24.13 16.80
C SER A 320 -98.73 24.85 17.93
N THR A 321 -99.00 26.13 17.70
CA THR A 321 -99.87 26.96 18.51
C THR A 321 -101.21 26.24 18.72
N THR A 322 -101.59 25.30 17.87
CA THR A 322 -102.75 24.43 18.07
C THR A 322 -102.68 23.63 19.38
N TYR A 323 -101.57 22.94 19.69
CA TYR A 323 -101.51 22.11 20.91
C TYR A 323 -101.46 22.96 22.20
N TRP A 324 -100.68 24.05 22.18
CA TRP A 324 -100.62 24.99 23.31
C TRP A 324 -101.92 25.78 23.46
N ASN A 325 -102.57 26.20 22.37
CA ASN A 325 -103.86 26.90 22.41
C ASN A 325 -104.99 25.96 22.81
N THR A 326 -105.00 24.69 22.40
CA THR A 326 -106.04 23.74 22.82
C THR A 326 -105.98 23.52 24.33
N ASN A 327 -104.79 23.35 24.92
CA ASN A 327 -104.66 23.22 26.37
C ASN A 327 -104.96 24.54 27.10
N ALA A 328 -104.52 25.69 26.58
CA ALA A 328 -104.86 26.99 27.18
C ALA A 328 -106.37 27.28 27.12
N ASN A 329 -107.03 26.97 26.01
CA ASN A 329 -108.48 27.15 25.85
C ASN A 329 -109.26 26.16 26.73
N LEU A 330 -108.82 24.91 26.87
CA LEU A 330 -109.42 23.96 27.82
C LEU A 330 -109.39 24.46 29.27
N VAL A 331 -108.29 25.09 29.68
CA VAL A 331 -108.19 25.72 31.00
C VAL A 331 -109.10 26.93 31.11
N ASN A 332 -109.18 27.77 30.07
CA ASN A 332 -109.98 28.98 30.05
C ASN A 332 -111.50 28.69 30.00
N ASP A 333 -111.94 27.72 29.21
CA ASP A 333 -113.34 27.32 29.06
C ASP A 333 -113.91 26.71 30.36
N ASN A 334 -113.06 26.06 31.15
CA ASN A 334 -113.45 25.50 32.45
C ASN A 334 -113.43 26.53 33.59
N TYR A 335 -112.89 27.74 33.39
CA TYR A 335 -112.79 28.77 34.42
C TYR A 335 -114.16 29.11 35.05
N THR A 336 -115.22 29.18 34.24
CA THR A 336 -116.58 29.46 34.72
C THR A 336 -117.11 28.33 35.61
N ASN A 337 -116.80 27.07 35.30
CA ASN A 337 -117.19 25.92 36.11
C ASN A 337 -116.48 25.92 37.48
N TRP A 338 -115.18 26.28 37.50
CA TRP A 338 -114.42 26.47 38.74
C TRP A 338 -115.00 27.59 39.60
N ASN A 339 -115.35 28.74 39.01
CA ASN A 339 -115.98 29.85 39.74
C ASN A 339 -117.37 29.49 40.29
N ASN A 340 -118.20 28.79 39.50
CA ASN A 340 -119.52 28.34 39.96
C ASN A 340 -119.40 27.33 41.11
N ALA A 341 -118.48 26.36 41.02
CA ALA A 341 -118.23 25.40 42.09
C ALA A 341 -117.74 26.11 43.36
N TYR A 342 -116.83 27.07 43.23
CA TYR A 342 -116.37 27.91 44.35
C TYR A 342 -117.52 28.69 44.99
N GLN A 343 -118.38 29.33 44.20
CA GLN A 343 -119.53 30.07 44.73
C GLN A 343 -120.54 29.17 45.44
N ILE A 344 -120.87 28.00 44.89
CA ILE A 344 -121.79 27.04 45.51
C ILE A 344 -121.24 26.55 46.86
N VAL A 345 -119.96 26.17 46.91
CA VAL A 345 -119.32 25.73 48.16
C VAL A 345 -119.34 26.86 49.19
N ASN A 346 -118.97 28.08 48.79
CA ASN A 346 -118.88 29.20 49.73
C ASN A 346 -120.27 29.66 50.22
N THR A 347 -121.28 29.68 49.36
CA THR A 347 -122.68 29.97 49.76
C THR A 347 -123.29 28.84 50.59
N SER A 348 -122.94 27.59 50.32
CA SER A 348 -123.36 26.48 51.19
C SER A 348 -122.72 26.60 52.57
N SER A 349 -121.44 26.96 52.65
CA SER A 349 -120.74 27.18 53.92
C SER A 349 -121.44 28.25 54.76
N THR A 350 -121.76 29.40 54.17
CA THR A 350 -122.46 30.47 54.90
C THR A 350 -123.87 30.10 55.34
N LEU A 351 -124.59 29.27 54.57
CA LEU A 351 -125.89 28.71 54.98
C LEU A 351 -125.75 27.70 56.13
N TRP A 352 -124.70 26.87 56.12
CA TRP A 352 -124.38 25.96 57.23
C TRP A 352 -124.03 26.73 58.50
N ASP A 353 -123.22 27.79 58.39
CA ASP A 353 -122.86 28.67 59.51
C ASP A 353 -124.11 29.35 60.12
N THR A 354 -125.04 29.79 59.26
CA THR A 354 -126.32 30.39 59.67
C THR A 354 -127.26 29.38 60.32
N ALA A 355 -127.36 28.15 59.79
CA ALA A 355 -128.27 27.12 60.27
C ALA A 355 -127.85 26.51 61.61
N TYR A 356 -126.54 26.43 61.87
CA TYR A 356 -125.98 25.89 63.11
C TYR A 356 -125.60 26.96 64.14
N ASN A 357 -125.88 28.24 63.86
CA ASN A 357 -125.48 29.36 64.71
C ASN A 357 -123.97 29.38 65.01
N TRP A 358 -123.16 28.85 64.08
CA TRP A 358 -121.71 28.94 64.11
C TRP A 358 -121.27 30.28 63.53
N GLY A 359 -121.77 31.36 64.14
CA GLY A 359 -121.10 32.64 64.02
C GLY A 359 -119.86 32.62 64.91
N ASP A 360 -118.72 32.97 64.33
CA ASP A 360 -117.76 33.80 65.06
C ASP A 360 -118.24 35.26 65.04
#